data_AF-H1LRG2-F1
#
_entry.id   AF-H1LRG2-F1
#
_cell.length_a   1.000
_cell.length_b   1.000
_cell.length_c   1.000
_cell.angle_alpha   90.00
_cell.angle_beta   90.00
_cell.angle_gamma   90.00
#
_symmetry.space_group_name_H-M   'P 1'
#
loop_
_entity.id
_entity.type
_entity.pdbx_description
1 polymer ?
#
loop_
_entity_poly.entity_id
_entity_poly.type
_entity_poly.pdbx_seq_one_letter_code
_entity_poly.pdbx_strand_id
1 'polypeptide(L)'
;MNKPFSLIHRGKGNEWLKHEERMTNILSLLDIENCFVNESDFDMNLNWDIDYNIINSKISELRRDSLDYLSNALKSINCRQESKEKRRYMKISELNIDSECTGCSACYNVCPVEAISMKFNFEGFIYPYIDDSLCVNCAKCVRCCHIVNTKELKFPEKTYCGAGKGEFIENSASGGIFAVFAKYVIEELSGVVYGVELDLRDNVCRHVEINKVEDIYRIQNSKYVQSEISDVFPLCKKNLLEGRKVLFSGTPCQISGLRNYLGCEFDNLLTVDIICHGVPSPKLLSMYIKNELPDNITKLRFRHRLEASLRRSAYDINYEVNGHTIIKPGGNDIYYNAFTNGESLRECCYTCKYAREDRISDITIGDCDSWKLYKGLEKDNIISGILINSTKGENFWRECNKRITYTKLDYKEECIINHQLRRPFIRPTRRDTIYKDLSNLKWAEFKEKQQKTQNDLTLKIKRTVYKIFTQRIDLPCV
;
A
#
# COMPACT_ATOMS: atom_id res chain seq x y z
N MET A 1 -11.73 43.00 -37.16
CA MET A 1 -12.47 44.17 -36.65
C MET A 1 -13.35 43.69 -35.52
N ASN A 2 -13.09 44.19 -34.31
CA ASN A 2 -13.90 43.94 -33.13
C ASN A 2 -15.17 44.78 -33.24
N LYS A 3 -16.27 44.18 -33.72
CA LYS A 3 -17.55 44.84 -33.90
C LYS A 3 -18.52 44.34 -32.83
N PRO A 4 -19.23 45.22 -32.12
CA PRO A 4 -20.25 44.78 -31.18
C PRO A 4 -21.26 43.89 -31.89
N PHE A 5 -21.74 42.88 -31.17
CA PHE A 5 -22.74 41.94 -31.66
C PHE A 5 -23.77 41.66 -30.57
N SER A 6 -24.93 41.16 -30.98
CA SER A 6 -25.93 40.63 -30.08
C SER A 6 -26.42 39.31 -30.61
N LEU A 7 -26.66 38.36 -29.71
CA LEU A 7 -27.29 37.10 -30.03
C LEU A 7 -28.77 37.23 -29.69
N ILE A 8 -29.63 37.16 -30.72
CA ILE A 8 -31.07 37.41 -30.57
C ILE A 8 -31.81 36.08 -30.49
N HIS A 9 -32.54 35.86 -29.40
CA HIS A 9 -33.46 34.74 -29.27
C HIS A 9 -34.77 35.04 -30.01
N ARG A 10 -35.05 34.31 -31.11
CA ARG A 10 -36.26 34.49 -31.93
C ARG A 10 -37.46 33.67 -31.40
N GLY A 11 -38.53 34.37 -30.98
CA GLY A 11 -39.90 33.87 -30.78
C GLY A 11 -40.26 33.00 -29.54
N LYS A 12 -41.48 33.21 -29.00
CA LYS A 12 -42.12 32.47 -27.88
C LYS A 12 -42.58 31.02 -28.19
N GLY A 13 -42.14 30.43 -29.30
CA GLY A 13 -42.60 29.10 -29.77
C GLY A 13 -41.49 28.17 -30.27
N ASN A 14 -40.24 28.44 -29.90
CA ASN A 14 -39.09 27.70 -30.42
C ASN A 14 -38.81 26.44 -29.58
N GLU A 15 -39.08 25.25 -30.13
CA GLU A 15 -38.82 23.95 -29.48
C GLU A 15 -37.32 23.66 -29.23
N TRP A 16 -36.42 24.54 -29.70
CA TRP A 16 -34.97 24.45 -29.56
C TRP A 16 -34.40 25.07 -28.28
N LEU A 17 -35.23 25.57 -27.35
CA LEU A 17 -34.80 26.14 -26.07
C LEU A 17 -33.80 25.23 -25.30
N LYS A 18 -33.99 23.91 -25.40
CA LYS A 18 -33.14 22.87 -24.80
C LYS A 18 -31.73 22.73 -25.40
N HIS A 19 -31.45 23.38 -26.54
CA HIS A 19 -30.18 23.30 -27.26
C HIS A 19 -29.34 24.59 -27.15
N GLU A 20 -29.85 25.61 -26.48
CA GLU A 20 -29.18 26.91 -26.34
C GLU A 20 -28.24 27.01 -25.13
N GLU A 21 -28.27 26.05 -24.21
CA GLU A 21 -27.39 25.99 -23.02
C GLU A 21 -25.90 26.16 -23.39
N ARG A 22 -25.49 25.68 -24.57
CA ARG A 22 -24.11 25.84 -25.04
C ARG A 22 -23.74 27.29 -25.32
N MET A 23 -24.64 28.07 -25.94
CA MET A 23 -24.37 29.47 -26.24
C MET A 23 -24.38 30.31 -24.97
N THR A 24 -25.33 30.05 -24.07
CA THR A 24 -25.40 30.71 -22.76
C THR A 24 -24.16 30.40 -21.92
N ASN A 25 -23.72 29.13 -21.90
CA ASN A 25 -22.48 28.74 -21.22
C ASN A 25 -21.24 29.41 -21.84
N ILE A 26 -21.15 29.52 -23.16
CA ILE A 26 -20.02 30.21 -23.82
C ILE A 26 -20.00 31.69 -23.47
N LEU A 27 -21.15 32.36 -23.48
CA LEU A 27 -21.23 33.77 -23.10
C LEU A 27 -20.91 33.97 -21.62
N SER A 28 -21.32 33.04 -20.76
CA SER A 28 -21.03 33.07 -19.32
C SER A 28 -19.55 32.84 -19.01
N LEU A 29 -18.89 31.92 -19.73
CA LEU A 29 -17.43 31.75 -19.64
C LEU A 29 -16.64 33.02 -20.01
N LEU A 30 -17.27 33.94 -20.74
CA LEU A 30 -16.66 35.18 -21.21
C LEU A 30 -17.18 36.43 -20.48
N ASP A 31 -18.09 36.28 -19.51
CA ASP A 31 -18.86 37.33 -18.80
C ASP A 31 -19.53 38.34 -19.75
N ILE A 32 -20.15 37.84 -20.82
CA ILE A 32 -20.91 38.65 -21.79
C ILE A 32 -22.32 38.10 -22.00
N GLU A 33 -22.94 37.55 -20.95
CA GLU A 33 -24.33 37.05 -21.04
C GLU A 33 -25.32 38.14 -21.43
N ASN A 34 -24.98 39.39 -21.11
CA ASN A 34 -25.76 40.57 -21.46
C ASN A 34 -25.94 40.73 -22.99
N CYS A 35 -25.04 40.21 -23.81
CA CYS A 35 -25.16 40.23 -25.28
C CYS A 35 -26.25 39.28 -25.81
N PHE A 36 -26.86 38.46 -24.95
CA PHE A 36 -27.98 37.59 -25.28
C PHE A 36 -29.31 38.26 -24.94
N VAL A 37 -30.13 38.54 -25.95
CA VAL A 37 -31.37 39.31 -25.82
C VAL A 37 -32.55 38.60 -26.49
N ASN A 38 -33.74 38.70 -25.89
CA ASN A 38 -34.95 38.24 -26.55
C ASN A 38 -35.30 39.16 -27.71
N GLU A 39 -35.90 38.61 -28.76
CA GLU A 39 -36.41 39.37 -29.91
C GLU A 39 -37.41 40.46 -29.50
N SER A 40 -38.19 40.26 -28.44
CA SER A 40 -39.10 41.28 -27.90
C SER A 40 -38.39 42.48 -27.28
N ASP A 41 -37.14 42.30 -26.86
CA ASP A 41 -36.37 43.26 -26.07
C ASP A 41 -35.21 43.87 -26.90
N PHE A 42 -35.13 43.52 -28.19
CA PHE A 42 -34.07 43.95 -29.10
C PHE A 42 -34.36 45.35 -29.67
N ASP A 43 -33.41 46.27 -29.50
CA ASP A 43 -33.38 47.61 -30.11
C ASP A 43 -32.10 47.77 -30.94
N MET A 44 -32.22 48.36 -32.13
CA MET A 44 -31.09 48.69 -33.01
C MET A 44 -30.09 49.67 -32.41
N ASN A 45 -30.45 50.40 -31.35
CA ASN A 45 -29.57 51.32 -30.63
C ASN A 45 -28.83 50.68 -29.44
N LEU A 46 -28.99 49.38 -29.19
CA LEU A 46 -28.27 48.67 -28.13
C LEU A 46 -26.76 48.69 -28.41
N ASN A 47 -26.03 49.52 -27.68
CA ASN A 47 -24.57 49.55 -27.72
C ASN A 47 -24.02 48.72 -26.55
N TRP A 48 -23.57 47.51 -26.85
CA TRP A 48 -22.85 46.69 -25.89
C TRP A 48 -21.39 47.12 -25.93
N ASP A 49 -20.91 47.72 -24.84
CA ASP A 49 -19.48 48.04 -24.69
C ASP A 49 -18.72 46.72 -24.46
N ILE A 50 -18.39 46.05 -25.56
CA ILE A 50 -17.68 44.78 -25.53
C ILE A 50 -16.17 45.07 -25.51
N ASP A 51 -15.55 44.92 -24.35
CA ASP A 51 -14.09 44.98 -24.24
C ASP A 51 -13.45 43.67 -24.72
N TYR A 52 -13.09 43.66 -26.01
CA TYR A 52 -12.43 42.52 -26.62
C TYR A 52 -11.03 42.24 -26.07
N ASN A 53 -10.36 43.18 -25.38
CA ASN A 53 -9.08 42.88 -24.74
C ASN A 53 -9.30 41.93 -23.55
N ILE A 54 -10.31 42.19 -22.73
CA ILE A 54 -10.71 41.33 -21.61
C ILE A 54 -11.15 39.96 -22.13
N ILE A 55 -12.01 39.93 -23.15
CA ILE A 55 -12.50 38.67 -23.74
C ILE A 55 -11.35 37.84 -24.33
N ASN A 56 -10.47 38.46 -25.11
CA ASN A 56 -9.34 37.74 -25.71
C ASN A 56 -8.34 37.24 -24.64
N SER A 57 -8.19 37.97 -23.53
CA SER A 57 -7.42 37.52 -22.37
C SER A 57 -8.02 36.26 -21.76
N LYS A 58 -9.33 36.25 -21.48
CA LYS A 58 -10.05 35.07 -20.97
C LYS A 58 -10.03 33.89 -21.92
N ILE A 59 -10.24 34.10 -23.22
CA ILE A 59 -10.11 33.04 -24.23
C ILE A 59 -8.71 32.43 -24.20
N SER A 60 -7.68 33.26 -23.99
CA SER A 60 -6.29 32.79 -23.91
C SER A 60 -6.02 32.00 -22.63
N GLU A 61 -6.66 32.35 -21.51
CA GLU A 61 -6.64 31.59 -20.26
C GLU A 61 -7.36 30.24 -20.41
N LEU A 62 -8.62 30.24 -20.84
CA LEU A 62 -9.39 29.02 -21.09
C LEU A 62 -8.69 28.07 -22.09
N ARG A 63 -8.01 28.63 -23.10
CA ARG A 63 -7.20 27.85 -24.04
C ARG A 63 -5.98 27.24 -23.37
N ARG A 64 -5.28 27.97 -22.49
CA ARG A 64 -4.18 27.41 -21.69
C ARG A 64 -4.67 26.28 -20.80
N ASP A 65 -5.78 26.46 -20.09
CA ASP A 65 -6.36 25.45 -19.22
C ASP A 65 -6.75 24.18 -20.01
N SER A 66 -7.38 24.37 -21.18
CA SER A 66 -7.73 23.25 -22.07
C SER A 66 -6.48 22.54 -22.62
N LEU A 67 -5.42 23.27 -22.95
CA LEU A 67 -4.15 22.70 -23.42
C LEU A 67 -3.43 21.96 -22.30
N ASP A 68 -3.43 22.49 -21.08
CA ASP A 68 -2.86 21.83 -19.90
C ASP A 68 -3.64 20.56 -19.56
N TYR A 69 -4.97 20.60 -19.58
CA TYR A 69 -5.82 19.42 -19.44
C TYR A 69 -5.47 18.34 -20.48
N LEU A 70 -5.39 18.72 -21.76
CA LEU A 70 -5.07 17.79 -22.85
C LEU A 70 -3.64 17.26 -22.74
N SER A 71 -2.66 18.12 -22.43
CA SER A 71 -1.26 17.76 -22.23
C SER A 71 -1.10 16.76 -21.09
N ASN A 72 -1.77 17.01 -19.96
CA ASN A 72 -1.79 16.11 -18.82
C ASN A 72 -2.48 14.78 -19.16
N ALA A 73 -3.58 14.81 -19.90
CA ALA A 73 -4.25 13.61 -20.39
C ALA A 73 -3.35 12.81 -21.35
N LEU A 74 -2.68 13.46 -22.30
CA LEU A 74 -1.77 12.81 -23.26
C LEU A 74 -0.51 12.26 -22.59
N LYS A 75 0.08 12.97 -21.63
CA LYS A 75 1.17 12.44 -20.78
C LYS A 75 0.71 11.17 -20.06
N SER A 76 -0.53 11.14 -19.57
CA SER A 76 -1.10 9.94 -18.94
C SER A 76 -1.33 8.76 -19.91
N ILE A 77 -1.52 9.05 -21.20
CA ILE A 77 -1.75 8.05 -22.26
C ILE A 77 -0.41 7.52 -22.80
N ASN A 78 0.57 8.39 -23.05
CA ASN A 78 1.87 8.00 -23.63
C ASN A 78 2.70 7.09 -22.71
N CYS A 79 2.38 7.02 -21.42
CA CYS A 79 2.96 6.01 -20.54
C CYS A 79 2.42 4.59 -20.75
N ARG A 80 1.37 4.42 -21.56
CA ARG A 80 0.78 3.11 -21.89
C ARG A 80 1.29 2.66 -23.25
N GLN A 81 2.57 2.32 -23.36
CA GLN A 81 3.01 1.50 -24.49
C GLN A 81 2.41 0.10 -24.31
N GLU A 82 1.31 -0.17 -25.00
CA GLU A 82 0.64 -1.46 -25.00
C GLU A 82 1.52 -2.50 -25.72
N SER A 83 1.91 -3.56 -25.02
CA SER A 83 2.31 -4.81 -25.66
C SER A 83 1.06 -5.40 -26.32
N LYS A 84 1.09 -5.55 -27.65
CA LYS A 84 -0.01 -6.06 -28.49
C LYS A 84 -0.40 -7.52 -28.23
N GLU A 85 0.15 -8.19 -27.22
CA GLU A 85 -0.06 -9.61 -26.97
C GLU A 85 -1.01 -9.89 -25.80
N LYS A 86 -2.07 -10.64 -26.12
CA LYS A 86 -2.87 -11.53 -25.25
C LYS A 86 -3.92 -10.86 -24.37
N ARG A 87 -5.02 -10.38 -24.98
CA ARG A 87 -6.30 -10.28 -24.26
C ARG A 87 -6.89 -11.68 -24.05
N ARG A 88 -6.38 -12.38 -23.04
CA ARG A 88 -6.94 -13.68 -22.59
C ARG A 88 -8.15 -13.50 -21.67
N TYR A 89 -8.26 -12.37 -20.96
CA TYR A 89 -9.31 -12.13 -19.97
C TYR A 89 -9.91 -10.72 -20.10
N MET A 90 -11.23 -10.60 -19.89
CA MET A 90 -11.97 -9.34 -19.94
C MET A 90 -12.33 -8.81 -18.55
N LYS A 91 -12.64 -9.70 -17.61
CA LYS A 91 -12.97 -9.36 -16.22
C LYS A 91 -11.99 -10.00 -15.25
N ILE A 92 -11.81 -9.36 -14.10
CA ILE A 92 -10.98 -9.92 -13.01
C ILE A 92 -11.59 -11.21 -12.45
N SER A 93 -12.91 -11.39 -12.55
CA SER A 93 -13.63 -12.61 -12.15
C SER A 93 -13.29 -13.85 -13.00
N GLU A 94 -12.64 -13.68 -14.15
CA GLU A 94 -12.19 -14.79 -15.01
C GLU A 94 -10.82 -15.35 -14.57
N LEU A 95 -10.16 -14.70 -13.61
CA LEU A 95 -8.90 -15.18 -13.03
C LEU A 95 -9.17 -16.15 -11.87
N ASN A 96 -8.13 -16.88 -11.45
CA ASN A 96 -8.18 -17.70 -10.24
C ASN A 96 -8.06 -16.82 -8.98
N ILE A 97 -9.11 -16.05 -8.71
CA ILE A 97 -9.12 -15.00 -7.69
C ILE A 97 -8.89 -15.55 -6.29
N ASP A 98 -9.50 -16.69 -5.96
CA ASP A 98 -9.46 -17.25 -4.60
C ASP A 98 -8.04 -17.57 -4.14
N SER A 99 -7.20 -18.14 -5.03
CA SER A 99 -5.83 -18.52 -4.69
C SER A 99 -4.75 -17.51 -5.11
N GLU A 100 -5.00 -16.64 -6.10
CA GLU A 100 -3.94 -15.77 -6.66
C GLU A 100 -4.11 -14.27 -6.38
N CYS A 101 -5.34 -13.76 -6.28
CA CYS A 101 -5.57 -12.34 -5.96
C CYS A 101 -4.79 -12.00 -4.70
N THR A 102 -4.21 -10.82 -4.52
CA THR A 102 -3.50 -10.42 -3.29
C THR A 102 -4.27 -9.43 -2.41
N GLY A 103 -5.48 -9.03 -2.83
CA GLY A 103 -6.27 -8.00 -2.14
C GLY A 103 -5.66 -6.60 -2.18
N CYS A 104 -4.85 -6.27 -3.21
CA CYS A 104 -4.22 -4.94 -3.33
C CYS A 104 -5.16 -3.82 -3.80
N SER A 105 -6.44 -4.10 -4.04
CA SER A 105 -7.47 -3.16 -4.50
C SER A 105 -7.16 -2.36 -5.78
N ALA A 106 -6.13 -2.71 -6.56
CA ALA A 106 -5.82 -2.01 -7.82
C ALA A 106 -7.00 -2.03 -8.82
N CYS A 107 -7.67 -3.19 -8.93
CA CYS A 107 -8.84 -3.37 -9.80
C CYS A 107 -10.03 -2.52 -9.38
N TYR A 108 -10.28 -2.40 -8.07
CA TYR A 108 -11.28 -1.50 -7.49
C TYR A 108 -10.96 -0.05 -7.88
N ASN A 109 -9.74 0.42 -7.57
CA ASN A 109 -9.34 1.81 -7.79
C ASN A 109 -9.32 2.23 -9.28
N VAL A 110 -9.09 1.31 -10.22
CA VAL A 110 -9.02 1.63 -11.67
C VAL A 110 -10.39 1.61 -12.37
N CYS A 111 -11.44 1.10 -11.70
CA CYS A 111 -12.74 0.88 -12.32
C CYS A 111 -13.45 2.23 -12.58
N PRO A 112 -13.71 2.62 -13.84
CA PRO A 112 -14.22 3.96 -14.16
C PRO A 112 -15.72 4.14 -13.91
N VAL A 113 -16.42 3.03 -13.65
CA VAL A 113 -17.87 2.96 -13.49
C VAL A 113 -18.24 2.35 -12.14
N GLU A 114 -17.27 2.28 -11.23
CA GLU A 114 -17.44 1.79 -9.84
C GLU A 114 -18.10 0.40 -9.73
N ALA A 115 -18.01 -0.41 -10.80
CA ALA A 115 -18.60 -1.74 -10.87
C ALA A 115 -17.88 -2.78 -10.01
N ILE A 116 -16.88 -2.41 -9.20
CA ILE A 116 -16.09 -3.33 -8.37
C ILE A 116 -16.20 -2.88 -6.93
N SER A 117 -16.55 -3.80 -6.04
CA SER A 117 -16.50 -3.61 -4.58
C SER A 117 -15.50 -4.59 -3.97
N MET A 118 -14.86 -4.24 -2.86
CA MET A 118 -13.99 -5.15 -2.12
C MET A 118 -14.79 -5.78 -0.97
N LYS A 119 -15.01 -7.09 -1.01
CA LYS A 119 -15.82 -7.82 -0.02
C LYS A 119 -14.99 -8.88 0.69
N PHE A 120 -15.29 -9.11 1.97
CA PHE A 120 -14.70 -10.19 2.73
C PHE A 120 -15.24 -11.55 2.27
N ASN A 121 -14.35 -12.53 2.07
CA ASN A 121 -14.76 -13.92 1.93
C ASN A 121 -15.05 -14.56 3.31
N PHE A 122 -15.42 -15.84 3.32
CA PHE A 122 -15.71 -16.55 4.58
C PHE A 122 -14.51 -16.63 5.55
N GLU A 123 -13.28 -16.68 5.01
CA GLU A 123 -12.04 -16.66 5.81
C GLU A 123 -11.72 -15.27 6.38
N GLY A 124 -12.39 -14.22 5.89
CA GLY A 124 -12.21 -12.85 6.33
C GLY A 124 -11.13 -12.06 5.59
N PHE A 125 -10.73 -12.50 4.39
CA PHE A 125 -9.86 -11.72 3.51
C PHE A 125 -10.68 -10.95 2.46
N ILE A 126 -10.19 -9.78 2.03
CA ILE A 126 -10.85 -8.98 0.99
C ILE A 126 -10.55 -9.49 -0.43
N TYR A 127 -11.59 -9.51 -1.27
CA TYR A 127 -11.53 -9.87 -2.69
C TYR A 127 -12.44 -8.95 -3.53
N PRO A 128 -12.10 -8.74 -4.82
CA PRO A 128 -12.94 -7.94 -5.71
C PRO A 128 -14.21 -8.71 -6.09
N TYR A 129 -15.35 -8.03 -6.00
CA TYR A 129 -16.65 -8.49 -6.48
C TYR A 129 -17.13 -7.53 -7.57
N ILE A 130 -17.45 -8.06 -8.76
CA ILE A 130 -17.94 -7.27 -9.89
C ILE A 130 -19.48 -7.24 -9.87
N ASP A 131 -20.04 -6.04 -9.99
CA ASP A 131 -21.44 -5.84 -10.37
C ASP A 131 -21.53 -5.83 -11.91
N ASP A 132 -22.10 -6.90 -12.47
CA ASP A 132 -22.23 -7.06 -13.92
C ASP A 132 -23.22 -6.08 -14.56
N SER A 133 -24.13 -5.49 -13.78
CA SER A 133 -25.08 -4.47 -14.28
C SER A 133 -24.39 -3.13 -14.56
N LEU A 134 -23.30 -2.84 -13.84
CA LEU A 134 -22.50 -1.62 -14.01
C LEU A 134 -21.29 -1.84 -14.93
N CYS A 135 -20.81 -3.08 -15.05
CA CYS A 135 -19.57 -3.38 -15.75
C CYS A 135 -19.66 -3.17 -17.28
N VAL A 136 -18.93 -2.17 -17.78
CA VAL A 136 -18.85 -1.87 -19.22
C VAL A 136 -17.78 -2.68 -19.98
N ASN A 137 -17.30 -3.80 -19.42
CA ASN A 137 -16.32 -4.70 -20.06
C ASN A 137 -15.05 -4.01 -20.60
N CYS A 138 -14.58 -2.95 -19.95
CA CYS A 138 -13.41 -2.19 -20.43
C CYS A 138 -12.05 -2.86 -20.20
N ALA A 139 -12.02 -4.00 -19.50
CA ALA A 139 -10.84 -4.79 -19.10
C ALA A 139 -9.74 -4.04 -18.32
N LYS A 140 -10.02 -2.84 -17.79
CA LYS A 140 -9.04 -2.07 -16.99
C LYS A 140 -8.61 -2.83 -15.72
N CYS A 141 -9.54 -3.52 -15.06
CA CYS A 141 -9.28 -4.32 -13.87
C CYS A 141 -8.25 -5.44 -14.11
N VAL A 142 -8.34 -6.11 -15.27
CA VAL A 142 -7.37 -7.14 -15.69
C VAL A 142 -6.03 -6.50 -16.02
N ARG A 143 -6.03 -5.40 -16.80
CA ARG A 143 -4.79 -4.70 -17.22
C ARG A 143 -3.98 -4.18 -16.03
N CYS A 144 -4.62 -3.68 -14.99
CA CYS A 144 -3.90 -3.22 -13.79
C CYS A 144 -3.53 -4.37 -12.84
N CYS A 145 -4.02 -5.59 -13.05
CA CYS A 145 -3.74 -6.70 -12.14
C CYS A 145 -2.28 -7.16 -12.29
N HIS A 146 -1.50 -7.06 -11.21
CA HIS A 146 -0.08 -7.46 -11.20
C HIS A 146 0.12 -8.97 -11.37
N ILE A 147 -0.90 -9.79 -11.09
CA ILE A 147 -0.84 -11.24 -11.30
C ILE A 147 -0.78 -11.57 -12.79
N VAL A 148 -1.49 -10.79 -13.61
CA VAL A 148 -1.54 -10.93 -15.08
C VAL A 148 -0.41 -10.14 -15.73
N ASN A 149 -0.20 -8.90 -15.27
CA ASN A 149 0.72 -7.93 -15.83
C ASN A 149 1.82 -7.63 -14.83
N THR A 150 2.71 -8.60 -14.61
CA THR A 150 3.84 -8.44 -13.69
C THR A 150 4.83 -7.44 -14.27
N LYS A 151 5.14 -6.36 -13.54
CA LYS A 151 6.26 -5.49 -13.88
C LYS A 151 7.60 -6.22 -13.70
N GLU A 152 8.61 -5.75 -14.41
CA GLU A 152 9.98 -6.23 -14.24
C GLU A 152 10.42 -6.11 -12.78
N LEU A 153 11.02 -7.18 -12.27
CA LEU A 153 11.65 -7.23 -10.95
C LEU A 153 13.16 -7.05 -11.11
N LYS A 154 13.80 -6.43 -10.13
CA LYS A 154 15.24 -6.13 -10.17
C LYS A 154 15.96 -6.80 -9.02
N PHE A 155 17.10 -7.40 -9.32
CA PHE A 155 18.02 -7.84 -8.29
C PHE A 155 18.60 -6.63 -7.54
N PRO A 156 18.75 -6.67 -6.20
CA PRO A 156 19.32 -5.56 -5.45
C PRO A 156 20.72 -5.15 -5.94
N GLU A 157 20.92 -3.87 -6.24
CA GLU A 157 22.21 -3.32 -6.67
C GLU A 157 23.18 -3.20 -5.49
N LYS A 158 22.66 -2.82 -4.31
CA LYS A 158 23.44 -2.66 -3.09
C LYS A 158 22.66 -3.12 -1.87
N THR A 159 23.37 -3.70 -0.92
CA THR A 159 22.78 -4.29 0.28
C THR A 159 23.52 -3.85 1.52
N TYR A 160 22.75 -3.40 2.51
CA TYR A 160 23.24 -2.93 3.80
C TYR A 160 22.44 -3.55 4.94
N CYS A 161 23.01 -3.54 6.13
CA CYS A 161 22.27 -3.79 7.35
C CYS A 161 22.60 -2.71 8.38
N GLY A 162 21.62 -2.33 9.19
CA GLY A 162 21.84 -1.25 10.15
C GLY A 162 20.60 -0.83 10.92
N ALA A 163 20.78 0.21 11.73
CA ALA A 163 19.73 0.83 12.51
C ALA A 163 19.80 2.36 12.37
N GLY A 164 18.63 3.02 12.44
CA GLY A 164 18.53 4.46 12.46
C GLY A 164 19.26 5.09 13.64
N LYS A 165 19.44 6.41 13.60
CA LYS A 165 19.92 7.23 14.71
C LYS A 165 18.80 8.16 15.18
N GLY A 166 18.65 8.29 16.50
CA GLY A 166 17.75 9.28 17.11
C GLY A 166 16.37 8.74 17.52
N GLU A 167 15.42 9.66 17.62
CA GLU A 167 14.08 9.42 18.14
C GLU A 167 13.27 8.45 17.25
N PHE A 168 12.19 7.89 17.80
CA PHE A 168 11.29 6.94 17.14
C PHE A 168 11.84 5.52 16.92
N ILE A 169 13.12 5.27 17.11
CA ILE A 169 13.68 3.91 17.01
C ILE A 169 12.97 2.95 17.97
N GLU A 170 12.73 3.37 19.21
CA GLU A 170 12.11 2.50 20.23
C GLU A 170 10.72 1.98 19.85
N ASN A 171 9.98 2.75 19.04
CA ASN A 171 8.65 2.36 18.55
C ASN A 171 8.70 1.44 17.32
N SER A 172 9.87 1.26 16.71
CA SER A 172 10.04 0.52 15.47
C SER A 172 10.20 -0.98 15.69
N ALA A 173 9.72 -1.79 14.74
CA ALA A 173 9.76 -3.25 14.79
C ALA A 173 11.16 -3.87 14.65
N SER A 174 12.05 -3.19 13.92
CA SER A 174 13.40 -3.66 13.55
C SER A 174 14.39 -2.50 13.60
N GLY A 175 15.42 -2.37 12.77
CA GLY A 175 16.38 -1.24 12.80
C GLY A 175 15.81 0.19 12.68
N GLY A 176 14.49 0.40 12.55
CA GLY A 176 13.88 1.75 12.52
C GLY A 176 14.10 2.50 11.22
N ILE A 177 14.54 1.81 10.17
CA ILE A 177 14.88 2.39 8.86
C ILE A 177 13.67 3.10 8.22
N PHE A 178 12.48 2.51 8.29
CA PHE A 178 11.26 3.15 7.79
C PHE A 178 10.99 4.49 8.45
N ALA A 179 11.19 4.60 9.76
CA ALA A 179 10.94 5.83 10.50
C ALA A 179 11.93 6.93 10.09
N VAL A 180 13.20 6.57 9.85
CA VAL A 180 14.21 7.49 9.30
C VAL A 180 13.77 8.01 7.93
N PHE A 181 13.31 7.13 7.04
CA PHE A 181 12.85 7.51 5.70
C PHE A 181 11.60 8.40 5.75
N ALA A 182 10.62 8.05 6.57
CA ALA A 182 9.40 8.82 6.75
C ALA A 182 9.69 10.22 7.30
N LYS A 183 10.53 10.31 8.34
CA LYS A 183 10.96 11.58 8.94
C LYS A 183 11.67 12.46 7.92
N TYR A 184 12.63 11.92 7.17
CA TYR A 184 13.33 12.66 6.12
C TYR A 184 12.38 13.22 5.05
N VAL A 185 11.42 12.40 4.58
CA VAL A 185 10.44 12.85 3.56
C VAL A 185 9.54 13.96 4.09
N ILE A 186 9.13 13.90 5.35
CA ILE A 186 8.26 14.92 5.94
C ILE A 186 9.04 16.21 6.23
N GLU A 187 10.16 16.12 6.94
CA GLU A 187 10.90 17.29 7.42
C GLU A 187 11.70 17.98 6.30
N GLU A 188 12.43 17.21 5.50
CA GLU A 188 13.41 17.76 4.57
C GLU A 188 12.80 18.00 3.19
N LEU A 189 11.78 17.20 2.81
CA LEU A 189 11.16 17.28 1.49
C LEU A 189 9.73 17.87 1.52
N SER A 190 9.19 18.18 2.70
CA SER A 190 7.78 18.62 2.86
C SER A 190 6.78 17.67 2.15
N GLY A 191 7.12 16.38 2.12
CA GLY A 191 6.41 15.34 1.39
C GLY A 191 5.25 14.74 2.17
N VAL A 192 4.70 13.66 1.61
CA VAL A 192 3.67 12.82 2.23
C VAL A 192 4.15 11.37 2.30
N VAL A 193 3.77 10.66 3.35
CA VAL A 193 4.16 9.27 3.60
C VAL A 193 2.91 8.41 3.72
N TYR A 194 2.88 7.31 2.96
CA TYR A 194 1.88 6.27 3.10
C TYR A 194 2.44 5.11 3.88
N GLY A 195 1.75 4.73 4.95
CA GLY A 195 2.09 3.58 5.81
C GLY A 195 0.83 2.95 6.37
N VAL A 196 0.99 2.05 7.35
CA VAL A 196 -0.12 1.23 7.86
C VAL A 196 -0.38 1.53 9.33
N GLU A 197 -1.62 1.88 9.65
CA GLU A 197 -2.12 2.09 11.02
C GLU A 197 -3.07 0.94 11.39
N LEU A 198 -3.06 0.52 12.66
CA LEU A 198 -4.10 -0.32 13.24
C LEU A 198 -4.97 0.56 14.13
N ASP A 199 -6.21 0.79 13.70
CA ASP A 199 -7.17 1.58 14.46
C ASP A 199 -7.93 0.67 15.44
N LEU A 200 -7.77 0.92 16.74
CA LEU A 200 -8.42 0.11 17.77
C LEU A 200 -9.89 0.49 18.01
N ARG A 201 -10.38 1.59 17.41
CA ARG A 201 -11.81 1.97 17.51
C ARG A 201 -12.70 0.96 16.79
N ASP A 202 -12.21 0.40 15.69
CA ASP A 202 -12.92 -0.59 14.88
C ASP A 202 -12.09 -1.86 14.59
N ASN A 203 -10.88 -1.95 15.14
CA ASN A 203 -9.94 -3.07 15.00
C ASN A 203 -9.50 -3.33 13.56
N VAL A 204 -9.47 -2.29 12.72
CA VAL A 204 -9.10 -2.41 11.31
C VAL A 204 -7.69 -1.89 11.05
N CYS A 205 -6.93 -2.67 10.29
CA CYS A 205 -5.62 -2.30 9.79
C CYS A 205 -5.78 -1.63 8.43
N ARG A 206 -5.33 -0.39 8.27
CA ARG A 206 -5.56 0.40 7.05
C ARG A 206 -4.34 1.22 6.66
N HIS A 207 -4.13 1.34 5.37
CA HIS A 207 -3.13 2.26 4.82
C HIS A 207 -3.62 3.70 4.97
N VAL A 208 -2.75 4.57 5.49
CA VAL A 208 -3.05 5.98 5.75
C VAL A 208 -1.95 6.88 5.20
N GLU A 209 -2.32 8.11 4.86
CA GLU A 209 -1.39 9.19 4.56
C GLU A 209 -1.06 9.96 5.85
N ILE A 210 0.21 10.30 6.02
CA ILE A 210 0.67 11.25 7.04
C ILE A 210 1.59 12.29 6.41
N ASN A 211 1.64 13.48 7.01
CA ASN A 211 2.51 14.57 6.58
C ASN A 211 3.10 15.37 7.75
N LYS A 212 3.00 14.84 8.97
CA LYS A 212 3.57 15.43 10.19
C LYS A 212 4.46 14.40 10.89
N VAL A 213 5.54 14.87 11.50
CA VAL A 213 6.52 14.01 12.18
C VAL A 213 5.88 13.34 13.38
N GLU A 214 5.04 14.09 14.10
CA GLU A 214 4.28 13.61 15.25
C GLU A 214 3.35 12.43 14.88
N ASP A 215 2.93 12.28 13.62
CA ASP A 215 2.06 11.18 13.18
C ASP A 215 2.83 9.90 12.84
N ILE A 216 4.17 9.92 12.79
CA ILE A 216 4.98 8.76 12.38
C ILE A 216 4.69 7.54 13.26
N TYR A 217 4.50 7.70 14.57
CA TYR A 217 4.28 6.59 15.50
C TYR A 217 3.06 5.72 15.12
N ARG A 218 2.05 6.31 14.45
CA ARG A 218 0.82 5.63 14.02
C ARG A 218 1.12 4.53 13.00
N ILE A 219 2.09 4.80 12.12
CA ILE A 219 2.51 3.91 11.04
C ILE A 219 3.81 3.15 11.33
N GLN A 220 4.29 3.18 12.58
CA GLN A 220 5.41 2.35 13.05
C GLN A 220 4.95 0.99 13.58
N ASN A 221 5.92 0.13 13.92
CA ASN A 221 5.71 -1.27 14.30
C ASN A 221 5.16 -2.13 13.14
N SER A 222 5.28 -3.45 13.27
CA SER A 222 4.73 -4.38 12.29
C SER A 222 3.26 -4.61 12.61
N LYS A 223 2.43 -4.74 11.57
CA LYS A 223 1.05 -5.23 11.70
C LYS A 223 0.94 -6.53 10.93
N TYR A 224 0.88 -7.65 11.64
CA TYR A 224 0.80 -8.98 11.02
C TYR A 224 -0.65 -9.31 10.67
N VAL A 225 -1.24 -8.56 9.73
CA VAL A 225 -2.61 -8.72 9.24
C VAL A 225 -2.71 -8.05 7.87
N GLN A 226 -3.64 -8.46 7.02
CA GLN A 226 -3.94 -7.75 5.77
C GLN A 226 -4.40 -6.33 6.09
N SER A 227 -3.84 -5.33 5.41
CA SER A 227 -4.33 -3.95 5.49
C SER A 227 -5.35 -3.65 4.40
N GLU A 228 -6.35 -2.84 4.74
CA GLU A 228 -7.24 -2.20 3.78
C GLU A 228 -6.50 -1.06 3.07
N ILE A 229 -6.58 -1.04 1.73
CA ILE A 229 -5.85 -0.10 0.87
C ILE A 229 -6.74 0.48 -0.24
N SER A 230 -8.05 0.23 -0.16
CA SER A 230 -9.04 0.86 -1.02
C SER A 230 -8.95 2.38 -0.88
N ASP A 231 -9.13 3.12 -1.98
CA ASP A 231 -9.11 4.60 -2.04
C ASP A 231 -7.73 5.27 -1.80
N VAL A 232 -6.74 4.53 -1.28
CA VAL A 232 -5.38 5.03 -1.04
C VAL A 232 -4.63 5.30 -2.35
N PHE A 233 -4.82 4.47 -3.38
CA PHE A 233 -4.12 4.65 -4.66
C PHE A 233 -4.55 5.92 -5.42
N PRO A 234 -5.87 6.25 -5.53
CA PRO A 234 -6.31 7.55 -6.03
C PRO A 234 -5.71 8.72 -5.25
N LEU A 235 -5.69 8.67 -3.93
CA LEU A 235 -5.11 9.73 -3.09
C LEU A 235 -3.60 9.90 -3.36
N CYS A 236 -2.85 8.80 -3.45
CA CYS A 236 -1.44 8.81 -3.83
C CYS A 236 -1.23 9.43 -5.20
N LYS A 237 -2.04 9.04 -6.20
CA LYS A 237 -1.97 9.62 -7.55
C LYS A 237 -2.27 11.12 -7.56
N LYS A 238 -3.24 11.58 -6.76
CA LYS A 238 -3.55 13.02 -6.62
C LYS A 238 -2.33 13.78 -6.12
N ASN A 239 -1.71 13.35 -5.01
CA ASN A 239 -0.50 13.98 -4.47
C ASN A 239 0.66 14.00 -5.47
N LEU A 240 0.83 12.93 -6.24
CA LEU A 240 1.86 12.86 -7.28
C LEU A 240 1.62 13.87 -8.41
N LEU A 241 0.37 14.03 -8.85
CA LEU A 241 0.00 15.01 -9.88
C LEU A 241 0.11 16.46 -9.39
N GLU A 242 -0.09 16.69 -8.10
CA GLU A 242 0.15 17.99 -7.44
C GLU A 242 1.64 18.26 -7.17
N GLY A 243 2.55 17.37 -7.61
CA GLY A 243 3.99 17.55 -7.50
C GLY A 243 4.58 17.28 -6.11
N ARG A 244 3.77 16.79 -5.15
CA ARG A 244 4.26 16.42 -3.80
C ARG A 244 5.28 15.29 -3.90
N LYS A 245 6.29 15.31 -3.02
CA LYS A 245 7.18 14.16 -2.82
C LYS A 245 6.43 13.09 -2.01
N VAL A 246 6.37 11.86 -2.53
CA VAL A 246 5.62 10.76 -1.93
C VAL A 246 6.57 9.63 -1.59
N LEU A 247 6.51 9.16 -0.34
CA LEU A 247 7.04 7.86 0.06
C LEU A 247 5.88 6.89 0.29
N PHE A 248 5.83 5.81 -0.48
CA PHE A 248 4.80 4.79 -0.33
C PHE A 248 5.40 3.49 0.22
N SER A 249 4.96 3.09 1.43
CA SER A 249 5.37 1.85 2.08
C SER A 249 4.27 0.79 2.05
N GLY A 250 4.64 -0.46 1.76
CA GLY A 250 3.70 -1.58 1.78
C GLY A 250 4.36 -2.93 1.60
N THR A 251 3.55 -3.96 1.42
CA THR A 251 4.04 -5.27 0.97
C THR A 251 4.43 -5.20 -0.51
N PRO A 252 5.33 -6.08 -1.01
CA PRO A 252 5.73 -6.08 -2.42
C PRO A 252 4.53 -6.17 -3.38
N CYS A 253 3.51 -6.96 -3.04
CA CYS A 253 2.30 -7.07 -3.86
C CYS A 253 1.43 -5.80 -3.88
N GLN A 254 1.43 -5.01 -2.81
CA GLN A 254 0.78 -3.70 -2.76
C GLN A 254 1.55 -2.67 -3.59
N ILE A 255 2.90 -2.66 -3.51
CA ILE A 255 3.73 -1.81 -4.36
C ILE A 255 3.53 -2.13 -5.84
N SER A 256 3.50 -3.42 -6.20
CA SER A 256 3.23 -3.82 -7.58
C SER A 256 1.82 -3.40 -8.04
N GLY A 257 0.81 -3.55 -7.17
CA GLY A 257 -0.55 -3.06 -7.42
C GLY A 257 -0.61 -1.54 -7.65
N LEU A 258 0.07 -0.75 -6.83
CA LEU A 258 0.17 0.71 -6.99
C LEU A 258 0.83 1.06 -8.32
N ARG A 259 2.01 0.48 -8.62
CA ARG A 259 2.77 0.75 -9.85
C ARG A 259 1.96 0.42 -11.10
N ASN A 260 1.13 -0.62 -11.07
CA ASN A 260 0.23 -0.97 -12.17
C ASN A 260 -0.99 -0.06 -12.27
N TYR A 261 -1.57 0.33 -11.13
CA TYR A 261 -2.67 1.30 -11.10
C TYR A 261 -2.26 2.65 -11.68
N LEU A 262 -1.07 3.14 -11.29
CA LEU A 262 -0.51 4.38 -11.81
C LEU A 262 -0.26 4.28 -13.32
N GLY A 263 0.20 3.12 -13.79
CA GLY A 263 0.44 2.83 -15.21
C GLY A 263 1.64 3.56 -15.81
N CYS A 264 2.39 4.31 -14.98
CA CYS A 264 3.58 5.04 -15.36
C CYS A 264 4.54 5.16 -14.16
N GLU A 265 5.76 5.61 -14.43
CA GLU A 265 6.72 5.97 -13.40
C GLU A 265 6.56 7.46 -13.06
N PHE A 266 6.68 7.79 -11.78
CA PHE A 266 6.66 9.16 -11.26
C PHE A 266 8.01 9.47 -10.60
N ASP A 267 8.66 10.55 -10.98
CA ASP A 267 9.97 10.94 -10.39
C ASP A 267 9.85 11.33 -8.91
N ASN A 268 8.69 11.86 -8.52
CA ASN A 268 8.34 12.25 -7.16
C ASN A 268 7.73 11.12 -6.31
N LEU A 269 7.68 9.88 -6.81
CA LEU A 269 7.28 8.69 -6.04
C LEU A 269 8.50 7.85 -5.66
N LEU A 270 8.72 7.66 -4.36
CA LEU A 270 9.63 6.64 -3.83
C LEU A 270 8.83 5.48 -3.25
N THR A 271 9.16 4.25 -3.65
CA THR A 271 8.50 3.04 -3.14
C THR A 271 9.42 2.26 -2.19
N VAL A 272 8.88 1.91 -1.02
CA VAL A 272 9.56 1.05 -0.04
C VAL A 272 8.69 -0.19 0.19
N ASP A 273 9.24 -1.38 0.02
CA ASP A 273 8.58 -2.61 0.42
C ASP A 273 9.27 -3.30 1.60
N ILE A 274 8.56 -4.27 2.19
CA ILE A 274 9.09 -5.08 3.29
C ILE A 274 9.48 -6.50 2.84
N ILE A 275 10.46 -7.10 3.52
CA ILE A 275 10.64 -8.56 3.52
C ILE A 275 9.41 -9.16 4.20
N CYS A 276 8.53 -9.78 3.41
CA CYS A 276 7.18 -10.14 3.84
C CYS A 276 7.03 -11.66 3.97
N HIS A 277 6.51 -12.12 5.11
CA HIS A 277 6.17 -13.54 5.35
C HIS A 277 4.76 -13.93 4.89
N GLY A 278 3.94 -12.96 4.48
CA GLY A 278 2.51 -13.12 4.25
C GLY A 278 1.67 -12.40 5.30
N VAL A 279 0.35 -12.45 5.13
CA VAL A 279 -0.59 -11.72 5.98
C VAL A 279 -1.72 -12.62 6.48
N PRO A 280 -2.05 -12.55 7.79
CA PRO A 280 -3.27 -13.11 8.35
C PRO A 280 -4.56 -12.38 8.01
N SER A 281 -5.67 -13.10 8.18
CA SER A 281 -7.03 -12.60 7.99
C SER A 281 -7.40 -11.50 9.00
N PRO A 282 -7.92 -10.35 8.52
CA PRO A 282 -8.56 -9.32 9.36
C PRO A 282 -9.62 -9.87 10.33
N LYS A 283 -10.43 -10.85 9.90
CA LYS A 283 -11.43 -11.50 10.76
C LYS A 283 -10.79 -12.22 11.95
N LEU A 284 -9.67 -12.92 11.72
CA LEU A 284 -8.94 -13.59 12.80
C LEU A 284 -8.41 -12.58 13.82
N LEU A 285 -7.86 -11.45 13.36
CA LEU A 285 -7.37 -10.41 14.26
C LEU A 285 -8.51 -9.78 15.07
N SER A 286 -9.63 -9.45 14.41
CA SER A 286 -10.81 -8.88 15.07
C SER A 286 -11.37 -9.83 16.14
N MET A 287 -11.48 -11.13 15.84
CA MET A 287 -11.91 -12.12 16.81
C MET A 287 -10.89 -12.30 17.95
N TYR A 288 -9.59 -12.25 17.65
CA TYR A 288 -8.55 -12.30 18.67
C TYR A 288 -8.63 -11.11 19.63
N ILE A 289 -8.71 -9.88 19.11
CA ILE A 289 -8.81 -8.67 19.95
C ILE A 289 -10.04 -8.76 20.85
N LYS A 290 -11.19 -9.11 20.28
CA LYS A 290 -12.46 -9.20 21.01
C LYS A 290 -12.46 -10.24 22.14
N ASN A 291 -11.77 -11.37 21.97
CA ASN A 291 -11.89 -12.49 22.91
C ASN A 291 -10.66 -12.71 23.81
N GLU A 292 -9.48 -12.19 23.45
CA GLU A 292 -8.23 -12.42 24.19
C GLU A 292 -7.65 -11.16 24.84
N LEU A 293 -8.14 -9.97 24.45
CA LEU A 293 -7.68 -8.69 24.96
C LEU A 293 -8.80 -7.98 25.73
N PRO A 294 -8.47 -7.15 26.73
CA PRO A 294 -9.44 -6.27 27.37
C PRO A 294 -10.07 -5.28 26.37
N ASP A 295 -11.33 -4.90 26.59
CA ASP A 295 -12.05 -3.98 25.70
C ASP A 295 -11.46 -2.55 25.68
N ASN A 296 -10.69 -2.17 26.71
CA ASN A 296 -10.17 -0.82 26.92
C ASN A 296 -8.66 -0.69 26.62
N ILE A 297 -8.13 -1.51 25.72
CA ILE A 297 -6.74 -1.36 25.27
C ILE A 297 -6.56 -0.06 24.47
N THR A 298 -5.45 0.64 24.69
CA THR A 298 -5.11 1.89 23.99
C THR A 298 -4.03 1.71 22.94
N LYS A 299 -3.29 0.61 23.00
CA LYS A 299 -2.26 0.26 22.02
C LYS A 299 -2.18 -1.26 21.85
N LEU A 300 -1.95 -1.70 20.62
CA LEU A 300 -1.57 -3.07 20.29
C LEU A 300 -0.33 -3.04 19.39
N ARG A 301 0.73 -3.74 19.79
CA ARG A 301 1.97 -3.90 19.02
C ARG A 301 2.30 -5.38 18.89
N PHE A 302 2.91 -5.73 17.77
CA PHE A 302 3.34 -7.08 17.47
C PHE A 302 4.84 -7.30 17.67
N ARG A 303 5.55 -6.24 18.04
CA ARG A 303 6.99 -6.26 18.26
C ARG A 303 7.33 -5.37 19.43
N HIS A 304 8.28 -5.83 20.23
CA HIS A 304 8.75 -5.10 21.39
C HIS A 304 10.26 -5.21 21.57
N ARG A 305 10.80 -4.28 22.37
CA ARG A 305 12.23 -4.05 22.57
C ARG A 305 12.68 -4.04 24.04
N LEU A 306 11.79 -4.23 25.03
CA LEU A 306 12.26 -4.35 26.42
C LEU A 306 13.25 -5.52 26.50
N GLU A 307 14.37 -5.25 27.18
CA GLU A 307 15.52 -6.16 27.34
C GLU A 307 16.26 -6.50 26.04
N ALA A 308 16.52 -5.52 25.17
CA ALA A 308 17.33 -5.69 23.96
C ALA A 308 18.76 -6.24 24.21
N SER A 309 19.25 -6.15 25.45
CA SER A 309 20.51 -6.79 25.91
C SER A 309 20.39 -8.31 26.12
N LEU A 310 19.17 -8.85 26.26
CA LEU A 310 18.91 -10.27 26.54
C LEU A 310 18.20 -10.99 25.37
N ARG A 311 17.44 -10.27 24.54
CA ARG A 311 16.66 -10.85 23.42
C ARG A 311 16.64 -9.94 22.20
N ARG A 312 16.72 -10.54 20.99
CA ARG A 312 16.32 -9.90 19.70
C ARG A 312 14.95 -9.24 19.87
N SER A 313 14.57 -8.28 19.01
CA SER A 313 13.18 -7.81 18.93
C SER A 313 12.24 -9.01 18.96
N ALA A 314 11.53 -9.15 20.08
CA ALA A 314 10.80 -10.36 20.37
C ALA A 314 9.49 -10.34 19.58
N TYR A 315 9.19 -11.50 18.99
CA TYR A 315 7.95 -11.78 18.29
C TYR A 315 6.86 -11.95 19.36
N ASP A 316 6.24 -10.85 19.80
CA ASP A 316 5.35 -10.78 20.97
C ASP A 316 4.09 -9.96 20.68
N ILE A 317 2.98 -10.32 21.34
CA ILE A 317 1.81 -9.44 21.41
C ILE A 317 1.95 -8.54 22.64
N ASN A 318 1.90 -7.22 22.42
CA ASN A 318 2.03 -6.22 23.46
C ASN A 318 0.84 -5.30 23.41
N TYR A 319 0.20 -5.06 24.54
CA TYR A 319 -0.91 -4.11 24.59
C TYR A 319 -0.84 -3.25 25.84
N GLU A 320 -1.32 -2.01 25.70
CA GLU A 320 -1.44 -1.07 26.81
C GLU A 320 -2.89 -1.06 27.30
N VAL A 321 -3.08 -1.24 28.60
CA VAL A 321 -4.38 -1.18 29.27
C VAL A 321 -4.20 -0.44 30.59
N ASN A 322 -5.04 0.57 30.86
CA ASN A 322 -4.98 1.39 32.08
C ASN A 322 -3.56 1.96 32.37
N GLY A 323 -2.81 2.33 31.34
CA GLY A 323 -1.44 2.85 31.47
C GLY A 323 -0.34 1.81 31.70
N HIS A 324 -0.68 0.52 31.80
CA HIS A 324 0.28 -0.57 31.95
C HIS A 324 0.47 -1.33 30.64
N THR A 325 1.72 -1.70 30.35
CA THR A 325 2.05 -2.57 29.21
C THR A 325 2.02 -4.03 29.64
N ILE A 326 1.24 -4.85 28.94
CA ILE A 326 1.24 -6.30 29.07
C ILE A 326 1.95 -6.92 27.87
N ILE A 327 2.85 -7.86 28.12
CA ILE A 327 3.66 -8.55 27.12
C ILE A 327 3.30 -10.03 27.13
N LYS A 328 2.82 -10.54 25.99
CA LYS A 328 2.54 -11.97 25.76
C LYS A 328 3.57 -12.52 24.77
N PRO A 329 4.44 -13.47 25.20
CA PRO A 329 5.39 -14.11 24.31
C PRO A 329 4.69 -14.75 23.11
N GLY A 330 5.07 -14.42 21.88
CA GLY A 330 4.31 -14.83 20.69
C GLY A 330 4.29 -16.35 20.46
N GLY A 331 5.28 -17.08 20.99
CA GLY A 331 5.28 -18.55 20.98
C GLY A 331 4.11 -19.17 21.75
N ASN A 332 3.58 -18.46 22.76
CA ASN A 332 2.46 -18.90 23.60
C ASN A 332 1.14 -18.21 23.23
N ASP A 333 1.16 -17.27 22.29
CA ASP A 333 -0.01 -16.53 21.84
C ASP A 333 -0.65 -17.22 20.61
N ILE A 334 -1.95 -17.45 20.65
CA ILE A 334 -2.64 -18.22 19.58
C ILE A 334 -2.65 -17.51 18.23
N TYR A 335 -2.71 -16.17 18.21
CA TYR A 335 -2.71 -15.41 16.95
C TYR A 335 -1.31 -15.40 16.36
N TYR A 336 -0.33 -15.05 17.18
CA TYR A 336 1.05 -14.90 16.76
C TYR A 336 1.68 -16.23 16.38
N ASN A 337 1.37 -17.30 17.12
CA ASN A 337 1.85 -18.64 16.81
C ASN A 337 1.29 -19.16 15.48
N ALA A 338 0.00 -18.95 15.21
CA ALA A 338 -0.61 -19.31 13.93
C ALA A 338 0.05 -18.56 12.75
N PHE A 339 0.40 -17.28 12.95
CA PHE A 339 1.13 -16.51 11.94
C PHE A 339 2.56 -17.03 11.72
N THR A 340 3.33 -17.25 12.78
CA THR A 340 4.75 -17.66 12.66
C THR A 340 4.93 -19.08 12.13
N ASN A 341 3.95 -19.96 12.34
CA ASN A 341 3.90 -21.29 11.70
C ASN A 341 3.37 -21.24 10.25
N GLY A 342 2.99 -20.06 9.76
CA GLY A 342 2.38 -19.90 8.45
C GLY A 342 1.00 -20.56 8.34
N GLU A 343 0.29 -20.82 9.44
CA GLU A 343 -1.01 -21.50 9.44
C GLU A 343 -2.15 -20.56 9.08
N SER A 344 -2.01 -19.27 9.40
CA SER A 344 -3.02 -18.25 9.18
C SER A 344 -2.72 -17.35 7.99
N LEU A 345 -1.86 -17.72 7.04
CA LEU A 345 -1.55 -16.83 5.92
C LEU A 345 -2.67 -16.87 4.87
N ARG A 346 -2.83 -15.76 4.15
CA ARG A 346 -3.67 -15.71 2.95
C ARG A 346 -3.18 -16.70 1.89
N GLU A 347 -4.10 -17.32 1.15
CA GLU A 347 -3.78 -18.47 0.28
C GLU A 347 -2.68 -18.13 -0.76
N CYS A 348 -2.73 -16.95 -1.38
CA CYS A 348 -1.71 -16.52 -2.34
C CYS A 348 -0.30 -16.33 -1.73
N CYS A 349 -0.17 -16.24 -0.40
CA CYS A 349 1.13 -16.04 0.24
C CYS A 349 2.02 -17.28 0.15
N TYR A 350 1.44 -18.48 0.00
CA TYR A 350 2.19 -19.73 -0.16
C TYR A 350 2.76 -19.92 -1.57
N THR A 351 2.28 -19.16 -2.54
CA THR A 351 2.76 -19.15 -3.93
C THR A 351 3.19 -17.73 -4.36
N CYS A 352 3.56 -16.90 -3.38
CA CYS A 352 3.85 -15.48 -3.58
C CYS A 352 4.93 -15.26 -4.64
N LYS A 353 4.60 -14.49 -5.69
CA LYS A 353 5.52 -14.14 -6.78
C LYS A 353 6.68 -13.21 -6.35
N TYR A 354 6.59 -12.62 -5.16
CA TYR A 354 7.54 -11.65 -4.62
C TYR A 354 8.38 -12.17 -3.45
N ALA A 355 8.13 -13.40 -2.99
CA ALA A 355 9.00 -14.07 -2.02
C ALA A 355 10.16 -14.71 -2.79
N ARG A 356 11.09 -13.86 -3.24
CA ARG A 356 12.23 -14.17 -4.11
C ARG A 356 13.29 -13.06 -3.99
N GLU A 357 14.43 -13.27 -4.65
CA GLU A 357 15.58 -12.37 -4.55
C GLU A 357 15.34 -11.05 -5.28
N ASP A 358 14.65 -11.09 -6.42
CA ASP A 358 14.30 -9.89 -7.19
C ASP A 358 13.18 -9.09 -6.52
N ARG A 359 13.33 -7.76 -6.55
CA ARG A 359 12.49 -6.79 -5.83
C ARG A 359 11.71 -5.91 -6.81
N ILE A 360 10.57 -5.38 -6.34
CA ILE A 360 9.67 -4.52 -7.14
C ILE A 360 9.71 -3.04 -6.74
N SER A 361 10.11 -2.75 -5.50
CA SER A 361 10.22 -1.40 -4.97
C SER A 361 11.59 -0.77 -5.23
N ASP A 362 11.72 0.54 -5.04
CA ASP A 362 13.00 1.24 -5.11
C ASP A 362 13.96 0.82 -3.98
N ILE A 363 13.39 0.59 -2.79
CA ILE A 363 14.12 0.10 -1.62
C ILE A 363 13.30 -1.00 -0.94
N THR A 364 13.95 -2.06 -0.47
CA THR A 364 13.35 -3.07 0.42
C THR A 364 13.98 -2.97 1.79
N ILE A 365 13.17 -3.09 2.83
CA ILE A 365 13.63 -3.18 4.23
C ILE A 365 13.04 -4.40 4.93
N GLY A 366 13.71 -4.91 5.96
CA GLY A 366 13.16 -5.99 6.76
C GLY A 366 14.02 -6.31 7.95
N ASP A 367 13.64 -7.32 8.73
CA ASP A 367 14.55 -7.87 9.73
C ASP A 367 15.81 -8.42 9.06
N CYS A 368 16.98 -8.13 9.65
CA CYS A 368 18.22 -8.81 9.28
C CYS A 368 18.29 -10.11 10.10
N ASP A 369 18.15 -11.26 9.45
CA ASP A 369 18.26 -12.56 10.14
C ASP A 369 19.72 -12.97 10.33
N SER A 370 20.64 -12.51 9.46
CA SER A 370 22.09 -12.71 9.55
C SER A 370 22.80 -11.75 10.50
N TRP A 371 22.07 -11.05 11.38
CA TRP A 371 22.59 -9.97 12.23
C TRP A 371 23.86 -10.34 13.03
N LYS A 372 24.01 -11.60 13.43
CA LYS A 372 25.17 -12.13 14.17
C LYS A 372 26.50 -11.98 13.43
N LEU A 373 26.47 -11.84 12.10
CA LEU A 373 27.66 -11.65 11.28
C LEU A 373 28.25 -10.23 11.40
N TYR A 374 27.47 -9.27 11.91
CA TYR A 374 27.83 -7.85 11.89
C TYR A 374 28.14 -7.31 13.28
N LYS A 375 29.41 -7.44 13.67
CA LYS A 375 29.94 -6.90 14.93
C LYS A 375 29.95 -5.36 14.90
N GLY A 376 29.77 -4.74 16.07
CA GLY A 376 29.82 -3.28 16.22
C GLY A 376 28.55 -2.51 15.85
N LEU A 377 27.51 -3.21 15.36
CA LEU A 377 26.13 -2.68 15.26
C LEU A 377 25.26 -3.14 16.44
N GLU A 378 25.90 -3.64 17.50
CA GLU A 378 25.34 -4.50 18.55
C GLU A 378 24.50 -3.80 19.61
N LYS A 379 24.45 -2.45 19.64
CA LYS A 379 23.57 -1.76 20.60
C LYS A 379 22.12 -2.13 20.24
N ASP A 380 21.56 -3.04 21.03
CA ASP A 380 20.24 -3.66 20.96
C ASP A 380 20.08 -4.83 19.97
N ASN A 381 21.07 -5.20 19.15
CA ASN A 381 21.01 -6.31 18.16
C ASN A 381 19.75 -6.32 17.25
N ILE A 382 19.10 -5.16 17.11
CA ILE A 382 17.87 -4.98 16.34
C ILE A 382 18.24 -4.11 15.13
N ILE A 383 18.74 -4.77 14.09
CA ILE A 383 19.12 -4.16 12.82
C ILE A 383 18.21 -4.65 11.69
N SER A 384 18.01 -3.80 10.69
CA SER A 384 17.28 -4.13 9.48
C SER A 384 18.22 -4.43 8.33
N GLY A 385 17.83 -5.38 7.47
CA GLY A 385 18.35 -5.46 6.11
C GLY A 385 17.78 -4.32 5.27
N ILE A 386 18.59 -3.76 4.37
CA ILE A 386 18.28 -2.64 3.49
C ILE A 386 18.79 -2.98 2.09
N LEU A 387 17.89 -3.19 1.14
CA LEU A 387 18.21 -3.56 -0.23
C LEU A 387 17.85 -2.40 -1.15
N ILE A 388 18.81 -1.90 -1.91
CA ILE A 388 18.65 -0.81 -2.86
C ILE A 388 18.47 -1.41 -4.24
N ASN A 389 17.31 -1.17 -4.87
CA ASN A 389 16.90 -1.91 -6.07
C ASN A 389 16.70 -1.02 -7.30
N SER A 390 16.90 0.29 -7.16
CA SER A 390 16.80 1.24 -8.26
C SER A 390 17.72 2.44 -8.06
N THR A 391 18.04 3.14 -9.16
CA THR A 391 18.76 4.41 -9.14
C THR A 391 18.06 5.45 -8.26
N LYS A 392 16.72 5.46 -8.24
CA LYS A 392 15.94 6.35 -7.36
C LYS A 392 16.13 5.99 -5.89
N GLY A 393 16.11 4.70 -5.57
CA GLY A 393 16.40 4.19 -4.23
C GLY A 393 17.82 4.53 -3.77
N GLU A 394 18.80 4.40 -4.65
CA GLU A 394 20.21 4.77 -4.38
C GLU A 394 20.35 6.27 -4.11
N ASN A 395 19.74 7.12 -4.94
CA ASN A 395 19.77 8.57 -4.73
C ASN A 395 19.15 8.94 -3.38
N PHE A 396 17.99 8.38 -3.05
CA PHE A 396 17.34 8.62 -1.76
C PHE A 396 18.16 8.08 -0.56
N TRP A 397 18.78 6.91 -0.72
CA TRP A 397 19.64 6.32 0.30
C TRP A 397 20.82 7.22 0.65
N ARG A 398 21.47 7.85 -0.33
CA ARG A 398 22.59 8.78 -0.10
C ARG A 398 22.22 9.95 0.79
N GLU A 399 20.98 10.43 0.69
CA GLU A 399 20.48 11.52 1.53
C GLU A 399 20.19 11.07 2.98
N CYS A 400 19.75 9.82 3.14
CA CYS A 400 19.34 9.28 4.43
C CYS A 400 20.48 8.61 5.22
N ASN A 401 21.51 8.08 4.55
CA ASN A 401 22.47 7.15 5.16
C ASN A 401 23.24 7.73 6.35
N LYS A 402 23.46 9.04 6.41
CA LYS A 402 24.14 9.72 7.53
C LYS A 402 23.35 9.56 8.84
N ARG A 403 22.02 9.41 8.74
CA ARG A 403 21.08 9.21 9.85
C ARG A 403 20.96 7.72 10.26
N ILE A 404 21.80 6.85 9.70
CA ILE A 404 21.77 5.40 9.92
C ILE A 404 23.18 4.95 10.31
N THR A 405 23.28 4.07 11.28
CA THR A 405 24.50 3.30 11.56
C THR A 405 24.37 1.98 10.81
N TYR A 406 25.22 1.77 9.80
CA TYR A 406 25.10 0.63 8.90
C TYR A 406 26.45 0.07 8.48
N THR A 407 26.43 -1.17 7.99
CA THR A 407 27.53 -1.80 7.27
C THR A 407 27.00 -2.52 6.02
N LYS A 408 27.89 -3.05 5.19
CA LYS A 408 27.51 -3.85 4.01
C LYS A 408 26.91 -5.18 4.48
N LEU A 409 25.76 -5.55 3.91
CA LEU A 409 25.11 -6.84 4.14
C LEU A 409 25.64 -7.86 3.14
N ASP A 410 26.09 -9.02 3.61
CA ASP A 410 26.25 -10.21 2.79
C ASP A 410 24.87 -10.73 2.41
N TYR A 411 24.45 -10.38 1.19
CA TYR A 411 23.12 -10.70 0.70
C TYR A 411 22.91 -12.20 0.49
N LYS A 412 23.96 -12.95 0.14
CA LYS A 412 23.84 -14.38 -0.11
C LYS A 412 23.58 -15.11 1.20
N GLU A 413 24.35 -14.78 2.24
CA GLU A 413 24.14 -15.33 3.58
C GLU A 413 22.79 -14.90 4.17
N GLU A 414 22.40 -13.64 4.00
CA GLU A 414 21.06 -13.19 4.42
C GLU A 414 19.96 -13.98 3.71
N CYS A 415 20.06 -14.21 2.40
CA CYS A 415 19.09 -15.02 1.67
C CYS A 415 19.02 -16.47 2.19
N ILE A 416 20.16 -17.05 2.57
CA ILE A 416 20.23 -18.41 3.12
C ILE A 416 19.41 -18.50 4.42
N ILE A 417 19.59 -17.53 5.31
CA ILE A 417 18.98 -17.51 6.64
C ILE A 417 17.53 -16.99 6.58
N ASN A 418 17.31 -15.88 5.89
CA ASN A 418 16.02 -15.22 5.67
C ASN A 418 15.33 -15.77 4.41
N HIS A 419 14.70 -16.93 4.57
CA HIS A 419 14.11 -17.66 3.45
C HIS A 419 13.07 -16.89 2.62
N GLN A 420 12.42 -15.86 3.17
CA GLN A 420 11.47 -15.00 2.44
C GLN A 420 12.10 -14.22 1.29
N LEU A 421 13.42 -14.02 1.32
CA LEU A 421 14.18 -13.46 0.21
C LEU A 421 14.42 -14.48 -0.92
N ARG A 422 14.00 -15.73 -0.78
CA ARG A 422 14.20 -16.77 -1.81
C ARG A 422 12.92 -17.51 -2.19
N ARG A 423 12.03 -17.76 -1.23
CA ARG A 423 10.82 -18.55 -1.44
C ARG A 423 9.69 -18.20 -0.47
N PRO A 424 8.43 -18.42 -0.87
CA PRO A 424 7.29 -18.31 0.04
C PRO A 424 7.32 -19.36 1.15
N PHE A 425 6.47 -19.15 2.16
CA PHE A 425 6.25 -20.13 3.22
C PHE A 425 5.64 -21.42 2.63
N ILE A 426 6.04 -22.58 3.15
CA ILE A 426 5.42 -23.85 2.74
C ILE A 426 4.04 -23.94 3.38
N ARG A 427 2.99 -24.16 2.59
CA ARG A 427 1.62 -24.24 3.09
C ARG A 427 1.43 -25.41 4.06
N PRO A 428 1.12 -25.16 5.35
CA PRO A 428 0.92 -26.24 6.32
C PRO A 428 -0.47 -26.85 6.19
N THR A 429 -0.62 -28.13 6.56
CA THR A 429 -1.92 -28.84 6.55
C THR A 429 -2.97 -28.18 7.46
N ARG A 430 -2.53 -27.56 8.56
CA ARG A 430 -3.42 -26.80 9.45
C ARG A 430 -4.18 -25.67 8.73
N ARG A 431 -3.62 -25.13 7.65
CA ARG A 431 -4.25 -24.08 6.84
C ARG A 431 -5.58 -24.52 6.21
N ASP A 432 -5.77 -25.82 5.96
CA ASP A 432 -7.01 -26.37 5.38
C ASP A 432 -8.21 -26.27 6.31
N THR A 433 -7.95 -26.12 7.60
CA THR A 433 -8.96 -26.23 8.66
C THR A 433 -9.04 -24.98 9.53
N ILE A 434 -7.99 -24.17 9.67
CA ILE A 434 -7.98 -23.05 10.64
C ILE A 434 -9.13 -22.06 10.45
N TYR A 435 -9.44 -21.65 9.23
CA TYR A 435 -10.51 -20.68 8.98
C TYR A 435 -11.92 -21.28 8.95
N LYS A 436 -12.02 -22.59 8.67
CA LYS A 436 -13.25 -23.36 8.86
C LYS A 436 -13.57 -23.46 10.35
N ASP A 437 -12.56 -23.82 11.15
CA ASP A 437 -12.66 -23.86 12.61
C ASP A 437 -13.01 -22.49 13.19
N LEU A 438 -12.35 -21.42 12.73
CA LEU A 438 -12.65 -20.05 13.16
C LEU A 438 -14.11 -19.65 12.92
N SER A 439 -14.71 -20.17 11.84
CA SER A 439 -16.09 -19.83 11.46
C SER A 439 -17.13 -20.75 12.10
N ASN A 440 -16.79 -22.01 12.40
CA ASN A 440 -17.75 -23.02 12.83
C ASN A 440 -17.69 -23.33 14.33
N LEU A 441 -16.58 -23.02 15.01
CA LEU A 441 -16.39 -23.28 16.44
C LEU A 441 -16.64 -22.03 17.28
N LYS A 442 -17.04 -22.22 18.53
CA LYS A 442 -16.98 -21.13 19.52
C LYS A 442 -15.52 -20.79 19.79
N TRP A 443 -15.23 -19.54 20.19
CA TRP A 443 -13.85 -19.09 20.39
C TRP A 443 -13.06 -19.97 21.37
N ALA A 444 -13.67 -20.39 22.48
CA ALA A 444 -13.04 -21.26 23.47
C ALA A 444 -12.58 -22.60 22.85
N GLU A 445 -13.41 -23.21 22.01
CA GLU A 445 -13.11 -24.48 21.31
C GLU A 445 -12.04 -24.27 20.24
N PHE A 446 -12.11 -23.17 19.49
CA PHE A 446 -11.08 -22.79 18.52
C PHE A 446 -9.72 -22.64 19.21
N LYS A 447 -9.67 -21.90 20.32
CA LYS A 447 -8.46 -21.68 21.13
C LYS A 447 -7.87 -22.98 21.65
N GLU A 448 -8.70 -23.84 22.25
CA GLU A 448 -8.25 -25.14 22.77
C GLU A 448 -7.63 -26.00 21.65
N LYS A 449 -8.27 -26.01 20.46
CA LYS A 449 -7.74 -26.72 19.29
C LYS A 449 -6.39 -26.16 18.83
N GLN A 450 -6.21 -24.83 18.79
CA GLN A 450 -4.90 -24.24 18.48
C GLN A 450 -3.83 -24.62 19.51
N GLN A 451 -4.15 -24.57 20.80
CA GLN A 451 -3.20 -24.90 21.86
C GLN A 451 -2.81 -26.38 21.87
N LYS A 452 -3.74 -27.29 21.53
CA LYS A 452 -3.42 -28.72 21.35
C LYS A 452 -2.46 -28.95 20.19
N THR A 453 -2.69 -28.30 19.05
CA THR A 453 -1.76 -28.35 17.90
C THR A 453 -0.39 -27.78 18.26
N GLN A 454 -0.31 -26.70 19.04
CA GLN A 454 0.96 -26.16 19.53
C GLN A 454 1.74 -27.11 20.43
N ASN A 455 1.01 -27.93 21.20
CA ASN A 455 1.58 -28.87 22.15
C ASN A 455 1.96 -30.23 21.55
N ASP A 456 1.62 -30.48 20.28
CA ASP A 456 1.98 -31.69 19.56
C ASP A 456 3.51 -31.91 19.59
N LEU A 457 3.90 -33.05 20.15
CA LEU A 457 5.27 -33.45 20.38
C LEU A 457 6.08 -33.50 19.07
N THR A 458 5.44 -33.86 17.95
CA THR A 458 6.10 -33.89 16.64
C THR A 458 6.45 -32.50 16.14
N LEU A 459 5.61 -31.49 16.40
CA LEU A 459 5.90 -30.09 16.09
C LEU A 459 6.98 -29.53 17.01
N LYS A 460 6.99 -29.90 18.29
CA LYS A 460 8.08 -29.55 19.21
C LYS A 460 9.42 -30.15 18.75
N ILE A 461 9.44 -31.42 18.36
CA ILE A 461 10.63 -32.09 17.83
C ILE A 461 11.08 -31.44 16.52
N LYS A 462 10.19 -31.17 15.56
CA LYS A 462 10.54 -30.46 14.31
C LYS A 462 11.13 -29.07 14.58
N ARG A 463 10.57 -28.31 15.52
CA ARG A 463 11.09 -26.99 15.93
C ARG A 463 12.46 -27.10 16.59
N THR A 464 12.67 -28.08 17.46
CA THR A 464 13.96 -28.33 18.10
C THR A 464 15.01 -28.80 17.08
N VAL A 465 14.66 -29.71 16.17
CA VAL A 465 15.53 -30.17 15.08
C VAL A 465 15.88 -29.02 14.13
N TYR A 466 14.90 -28.21 13.71
CA TYR A 466 15.17 -27.01 12.90
C TYR A 466 16.10 -26.04 13.62
N LYS A 467 15.86 -25.75 14.91
CA LYS A 467 16.76 -24.93 15.74
C LYS A 467 18.17 -25.52 15.80
N ILE A 468 18.31 -26.83 16.00
CA ILE A 468 19.60 -27.53 16.04
C ILE A 468 20.29 -27.49 14.68
N PHE A 469 19.57 -27.62 13.55
CA PHE A 469 20.17 -27.53 12.21
C PHE A 469 20.56 -26.08 11.86
N THR A 470 19.77 -25.09 12.24
CA THR A 470 20.16 -23.67 12.12
C THR A 470 21.28 -23.29 13.09
N GLN A 471 21.43 -24.01 14.20
CA GLN A 471 22.57 -23.88 15.12
C GLN A 471 23.77 -24.75 14.72
N ARG A 472 23.62 -25.78 13.88
CA ARG A 472 24.73 -26.65 13.41
C ARG A 472 25.44 -26.11 12.18
N ILE A 473 24.90 -25.06 11.55
CA ILE A 473 25.67 -24.18 10.67
C ILE A 473 26.68 -23.34 11.52
N ASP A 474 26.57 -23.34 12.86
CA ASP A 474 27.49 -22.67 13.81
C ASP A 474 28.76 -23.50 14.16
N LEU A 475 29.33 -24.28 13.24
CA LEU A 475 30.72 -24.76 13.39
C LEU A 475 31.60 -24.06 12.35
N PRO A 476 32.72 -23.43 12.75
CA PRO A 476 33.65 -22.84 11.80
C PRO A 476 34.16 -23.96 10.90
N CYS A 477 33.98 -23.82 9.59
CA CYS A 477 34.81 -24.52 8.63
C CYS A 477 36.26 -24.13 8.94
N VAL A 478 37.05 -25.13 9.35
CA VAL A 478 38.51 -25.10 9.22
C VAL A 478 38.86 -25.08 7.75
#